data_AF-A0A2G9R5D4-F1
#
_entry.id   AF-A0A2G9R5D4-F1
#
_cell.length_a   1.000
_cell.length_b   1.000
_cell.length_c   1.000
_cell.angle_alpha   90.00
_cell.angle_beta   90.00
_cell.angle_gamma   90.00
#
_symmetry.space_group_name_H-M   'P 1'
#
loop_
_entity.id
_entity.type
_entity.pdbx_description
1 polymer ?
#
loop_
_entity_poly.entity_id
_entity_poly.type
_entity_poly.pdbx_seq_one_letter_code
_entity_poly.pdbx_strand_id
1 'polypeptide(L)'
;MEDNKISGGKVKKPGKRGRKPAKIDLKAKLERSRQSARECRARKKLRYQYLEELVSSRERAICALREELEMYKQWCTVMDQGKIPSEIRALLSGEDLNKPAPNSSKQHRAIKTEPANK
;
A
#
# COMPACT_ATOMS: atom_id res chain seq x y z
N MET A 1 -15.13 13.01 -42.47
CA MET A 1 -14.34 13.82 -41.52
C MET A 1 -13.00 14.06 -42.18
N GLU A 2 -12.70 15.33 -42.42
CA GLU A 2 -11.75 15.79 -43.44
C GLU A 2 -10.28 15.56 -43.13
N ASP A 3 -9.56 15.15 -44.17
CA ASP A 3 -8.13 15.39 -44.37
C ASP A 3 -7.85 16.89 -44.39
N ASN A 4 -7.21 17.44 -43.36
CA ASN A 4 -6.77 18.84 -43.36
C ASN A 4 -5.26 18.95 -43.53
N LYS A 5 -4.89 19.25 -44.77
CA LYS A 5 -3.56 19.62 -45.26
C LYS A 5 -3.24 21.05 -44.80
N ILE A 6 -2.23 21.21 -43.94
CA ILE A 6 -1.61 22.51 -43.67
C ILE A 6 -0.17 22.51 -44.15
N SER A 7 0.01 23.17 -45.29
CA SER A 7 1.30 23.63 -45.82
C SER A 7 1.63 25.02 -45.27
N GLY A 8 2.91 25.24 -44.93
CA GLY A 8 3.51 26.58 -44.95
C GLY A 8 3.95 27.13 -43.60
N GLY A 9 5.26 27.04 -43.32
CA GLY A 9 5.89 27.75 -42.21
C GLY A 9 7.34 27.34 -42.00
N LYS A 10 8.26 27.82 -42.84
CA LYS A 10 9.69 27.91 -42.48
C LYS A 10 9.80 28.68 -41.14
N VAL A 11 10.85 28.37 -40.36
CA VAL A 11 11.39 29.06 -39.16
C VAL A 11 11.10 28.27 -37.86
N LYS A 12 12.04 27.59 -37.17
CA LYS A 12 13.42 27.96 -36.79
C LYS A 12 14.42 26.78 -36.83
N LYS A 13 15.58 27.08 -37.45
CA LYS A 13 16.91 26.42 -37.51
C LYS A 13 17.18 25.18 -36.61
N PRO A 14 17.72 24.07 -37.17
CA PRO A 14 18.38 23.02 -36.40
C PRO A 14 19.78 23.52 -36.04
N GLY A 15 19.97 24.10 -34.86
CA GLY A 15 21.24 24.76 -34.61
C GLY A 15 21.49 25.28 -33.21
N LYS A 16 21.23 24.47 -32.17
CA LYS A 16 21.95 24.54 -30.87
C LYS A 16 22.10 23.16 -30.22
N ARG A 17 22.26 22.08 -30.99
CA ARG A 17 22.92 20.87 -30.48
C ARG A 17 24.41 21.21 -30.38
N GLY A 18 24.90 21.47 -29.17
CA GLY A 18 26.30 21.82 -28.95
C GLY A 18 26.57 23.21 -28.40
N ARG A 19 25.57 23.98 -27.92
CA ARG A 19 25.90 25.07 -26.99
C ARG A 19 26.49 24.39 -25.74
N LYS A 20 27.82 24.48 -25.58
CA LYS A 20 28.50 24.08 -24.34
C LYS A 20 27.66 24.60 -23.19
N PRO A 21 27.23 23.77 -22.22
CA PRO A 21 26.49 24.27 -21.08
C PRO A 21 27.31 25.44 -20.54
N ALA A 22 26.69 26.62 -20.47
CA ALA A 22 27.29 27.79 -19.83
C ALA A 22 27.84 27.29 -18.50
N LYS A 23 29.11 27.62 -18.17
CA LYS A 23 29.86 27.10 -17.01
C LYS A 23 28.91 26.88 -15.86
N ILE A 24 28.42 25.66 -15.73
CA ILE A 24 27.39 25.37 -14.74
C ILE A 24 28.16 25.40 -13.44
N ASP A 25 27.67 26.16 -12.48
CA ASP A 25 28.34 26.24 -11.19
C ASP A 25 28.61 24.82 -10.69
N LEU A 26 29.88 24.53 -10.37
CA LEU A 26 30.32 23.20 -9.95
C LEU A 26 29.47 22.74 -8.76
N LYS A 27 29.13 23.68 -7.86
CA LYS A 27 28.22 23.46 -6.73
C LYS A 27 26.83 23.02 -7.19
N ALA A 28 26.26 23.67 -8.21
CA ALA A 28 24.96 23.31 -8.77
C ALA A 28 24.98 21.94 -9.48
N LYS A 29 26.07 21.57 -10.16
CA LYS A 29 26.21 20.24 -10.77
C LYS A 29 26.28 19.14 -9.71
N LEU A 30 27.06 19.38 -8.68
CA LEU A 30 27.27 18.45 -7.58
C LEU A 30 25.96 18.25 -6.78
N GLU A 31 25.19 19.32 -6.55
CA GLU A 31 23.91 19.20 -5.86
C GLU A 31 22.84 18.47 -6.68
N ARG A 32 22.78 18.69 -8.00
CA ARG A 32 21.91 17.87 -8.88
C ARG A 32 22.27 16.39 -8.85
N SER A 33 23.56 16.05 -8.83
CA SER A 33 24.00 14.67 -8.74
C SER A 33 23.64 14.03 -7.40
N ARG A 34 23.73 14.79 -6.31
CA ARG A 34 23.29 14.33 -4.98
C ARG A 34 21.79 14.11 -4.96
N GLN A 35 21.03 15.06 -5.50
CA GLN A 35 19.57 14.97 -5.54
C GLN A 35 19.09 13.76 -6.35
N SER A 36 19.64 13.52 -7.54
CA SER A 36 19.29 12.35 -8.35
C SER A 36 19.61 11.03 -7.63
N ALA A 37 20.71 10.97 -6.87
CA ALA A 37 21.04 9.81 -6.05
C ALA A 37 20.06 9.61 -4.89
N ARG A 38 19.64 10.69 -4.21
CA ARG A 38 18.60 10.63 -3.16
C ARG A 38 17.27 10.14 -3.73
N GLU A 39 16.83 10.71 -4.85
CA GLU A 39 15.60 10.31 -5.53
C GLU A 39 15.64 8.86 -6.02
N CYS A 40 16.79 8.38 -6.50
CA CYS A 40 16.97 6.98 -6.85
C CYS A 40 16.71 6.05 -5.65
N ARG A 41 17.28 6.38 -4.48
CA ARG A 41 17.07 5.62 -3.24
C ARG A 41 15.62 5.70 -2.76
N ALA A 42 15.03 6.89 -2.77
CA ALA A 42 13.64 7.11 -2.38
C ALA A 42 12.68 6.31 -3.27
N ARG A 43 12.87 6.34 -4.59
CA ARG A 43 12.07 5.56 -5.55
C ARG A 43 12.23 4.06 -5.33
N LYS A 44 13.45 3.57 -5.09
CA LYS A 44 13.69 2.16 -4.79
C LYS A 44 12.97 1.73 -3.51
N LYS A 45 13.05 2.53 -2.45
CA LYS A 45 12.34 2.29 -1.19
C LYS A 45 10.83 2.21 -1.41
N LEU A 46 10.25 3.20 -2.09
CA LEU A 46 8.81 3.23 -2.38
C LEU A 46 8.37 2.03 -3.23
N ARG A 47 9.16 1.65 -4.23
CA ARG A 47 8.85 0.47 -5.06
C ARG A 47 8.81 -0.82 -4.25
N TYR A 48 9.76 -1.02 -3.34
CA TYR A 48 9.79 -2.21 -2.49
C TYR A 48 8.68 -2.20 -1.47
N GLN A 49 8.39 -1.05 -0.86
CA GLN A 49 7.25 -0.91 0.04
C GLN A 49 5.93 -1.29 -0.66
N TYR A 50 5.68 -0.79 -1.87
CA TYR A 50 4.48 -1.15 -2.62
C TYR A 50 4.40 -2.65 -2.93
N LEU A 51 5.51 -3.27 -3.32
CA LEU A 51 5.55 -4.71 -3.59
C LEU A 51 5.31 -5.53 -2.32
N GLU A 52 5.87 -5.11 -1.19
CA GLU A 52 5.65 -5.72 0.12
C GLU A 52 4.18 -5.62 0.52
N GLU A 53 3.58 -4.43 0.42
CA GLU A 53 2.17 -4.20 0.72
C GLU A 53 1.23 -5.07 -0.15
N LEU A 54 1.53 -5.20 -1.46
CA LEU A 54 0.78 -6.08 -2.36
C LEU A 54 0.87 -7.55 -1.94
N VAL A 55 2.08 -8.04 -1.65
CA VAL A 55 2.30 -9.43 -1.25
C VAL A 55 1.62 -9.71 0.08
N SER A 56 1.84 -8.87 1.10
CA SER A 56 1.22 -9.03 2.41
C SER A 56 -0.30 -8.94 2.36
N SER A 57 -0.87 -8.09 1.50
CA SER A 57 -2.33 -8.02 1.31
C SER A 57 -2.88 -9.32 0.72
N ARG A 58 -2.21 -9.86 -0.29
CA ARG A 58 -2.60 -11.12 -0.92
C ARG A 58 -2.47 -12.30 0.03
N GLU A 59 -1.39 -12.38 0.79
CA GLU A 59 -1.17 -13.43 1.79
C GLU A 59 -2.26 -13.42 2.86
N ARG A 60 -2.60 -12.25 3.40
CA ARG A 60 -3.71 -12.11 4.36
C ARG A 60 -5.03 -12.59 3.79
N ALA A 61 -5.36 -12.24 2.54
CA ALA A 61 -6.58 -12.69 1.88
C ALA A 61 -6.58 -14.22 1.69
N ILE A 62 -5.44 -14.81 1.31
CA ILE A 62 -5.32 -16.26 1.17
C ILE A 62 -5.49 -16.98 2.51
N CYS A 63 -4.89 -16.47 3.59
CA CYS A 63 -5.04 -17.02 4.93
C CYS A 63 -6.51 -17.00 5.37
N ALA A 64 -7.19 -15.86 5.24
CA ALA A 64 -8.59 -15.73 5.62
C ALA A 64 -9.49 -16.72 4.84
N LEU A 65 -9.31 -16.85 3.53
CA LEU A 65 -10.07 -17.79 2.71
C LEU A 65 -9.79 -19.26 3.07
N ARG A 66 -8.55 -19.58 3.46
CA ARG A 66 -8.19 -20.95 3.90
C ARG A 66 -8.82 -21.28 5.25
N GLU A 67 -8.81 -20.34 6.18
CA GLU A 67 -9.46 -20.49 7.48
C GLU A 67 -10.98 -20.68 7.33
N GLU A 68 -11.61 -19.86 6.48
CA GLU A 68 -13.05 -19.97 6.18
C GLU A 68 -13.40 -21.33 5.53
N LEU A 69 -12.59 -21.78 4.56
CA LEU A 69 -12.80 -23.08 3.92
C LEU A 69 -12.64 -24.24 4.93
N GLU A 70 -11.65 -24.16 5.80
CA GLU A 70 -11.41 -25.19 6.82
C GLU A 70 -12.55 -25.24 7.84
N MET A 71 -13.09 -24.07 8.24
CA MET A 71 -14.30 -23.98 9.06
C MET A 71 -15.48 -24.71 8.41
N TYR A 72 -15.78 -24.47 7.13
CA TYR A 72 -16.87 -25.15 6.43
C TYR A 72 -16.64 -26.67 6.32
N LYS A 73 -15.41 -27.11 6.08
CA LYS A 73 -15.08 -28.55 6.05
C LYS A 73 -15.34 -29.23 7.41
N GLN A 74 -14.96 -28.56 8.49
CA GLN A 74 -15.21 -29.06 9.85
C GLN A 74 -16.72 -29.13 10.13
N TRP A 75 -17.48 -28.12 9.71
CA TRP A 75 -18.94 -28.12 9.81
C TRP A 75 -19.58 -29.30 9.08
N CYS A 76 -19.20 -29.56 7.82
CA CYS A 76 -19.69 -30.73 7.10
C CYS A 76 -19.36 -32.03 7.85
N THR A 77 -18.14 -32.17 8.36
CA THR A 77 -17.71 -33.36 9.10
C THR A 77 -18.56 -33.60 10.36
N VAL A 78 -18.91 -32.53 11.09
CA VAL A 78 -19.75 -32.61 12.29
C VAL A 78 -21.21 -32.90 11.94
N MET A 79 -21.72 -32.30 10.87
CA MET A 79 -23.06 -32.55 10.34
C MET A 79 -23.23 -33.99 9.86
N ASP A 80 -22.23 -34.55 9.18
CA ASP A 80 -22.21 -35.95 8.74
C ASP A 80 -22.25 -36.93 9.93
N GLN A 81 -21.77 -36.50 11.11
CA GLN A 81 -21.89 -37.23 12.37
C GLN A 81 -23.24 -37.04 13.08
N GLY A 82 -24.20 -36.38 12.43
CA GLY A 82 -25.55 -36.13 12.96
C GLY A 82 -25.63 -35.02 14.01
N LYS A 83 -24.57 -34.22 14.18
CA LYS A 83 -24.54 -33.08 15.12
C LYS A 83 -24.63 -31.78 14.34
N ILE A 84 -25.49 -30.86 14.76
CA ILE A 84 -25.55 -29.51 14.17
C ILE A 84 -24.57 -28.61 14.94
N PRO A 85 -23.51 -28.08 14.30
CA PRO A 85 -22.59 -27.11 14.91
C PRO A 85 -23.32 -25.89 15.49
N SER A 86 -22.82 -25.36 16.61
CA SER A 86 -23.40 -24.22 17.33
C SER A 86 -23.52 -22.96 16.48
N GLU A 87 -22.54 -22.73 15.60
CA GLU A 87 -22.44 -21.58 14.72
C GLU A 87 -23.51 -21.64 13.62
N ILE A 88 -23.75 -22.83 13.05
CA ILE A 88 -24.85 -23.05 12.09
C ILE A 88 -26.19 -22.90 12.80
N ARG A 89 -26.30 -23.39 14.04
CA ARG A 89 -27.51 -23.20 14.85
C ARG A 89 -27.79 -21.71 15.08
N ALA A 90 -26.78 -20.93 15.42
CA ALA A 90 -26.91 -19.47 15.59
C ALA A 90 -27.33 -18.77 14.28
N LEU A 91 -26.72 -19.15 13.14
CA LEU A 91 -27.10 -18.66 11.81
C LEU A 91 -28.56 -18.99 11.45
N LEU A 92 -29.04 -20.18 11.79
CA LEU A 92 -30.43 -20.60 11.55
C LEU A 92 -31.43 -19.94 12.50
N SER A 93 -31.00 -19.63 13.73
CA SER A 93 -31.83 -18.97 14.75
C SER A 93 -31.90 -17.44 14.59
N GLY A 94 -31.13 -16.85 13.67
CA GLY A 94 -31.15 -15.40 13.43
C GLY A 94 -30.59 -14.58 14.60
N GLU A 95 -29.83 -15.19 15.50
CA GLU A 95 -29.13 -14.47 16.57
C GLU A 95 -27.86 -13.84 15.98
N ASP A 96 -27.88 -12.51 15.85
CA ASP A 96 -26.84 -11.70 15.24
C ASP A 96 -25.44 -12.01 15.78
N LEU A 97 -24.52 -12.38 14.87
CA LEU A 97 -23.08 -12.59 15.13
C LEU A 97 -22.31 -11.27 15.37
N ASN A 98 -22.97 -10.24 15.89
CA ASN A 98 -22.39 -8.91 16.08
C ASN A 98 -22.47 -8.47 17.53
N LYS A 99 -21.88 -9.25 18.43
CA LYS A 99 -21.51 -8.78 19.77
C LYS A 99 -20.00 -8.70 19.87
N PRO A 100 -19.38 -7.51 19.75
CA PRO A 100 -18.00 -7.36 20.15
C PRO A 100 -17.89 -7.69 21.64
N ALA A 101 -16.96 -8.58 21.98
CA ALA A 101 -16.63 -8.89 23.36
C ALA A 101 -16.38 -7.59 24.16
N PRO A 102 -16.88 -7.45 25.39
CA PRO A 102 -16.57 -6.30 26.22
C PRO A 102 -15.07 -6.29 26.52
N ASN A 103 -14.41 -5.32 25.88
CA ASN A 103 -13.05 -4.88 26.14
C ASN A 103 -12.92 -4.56 27.65
N SER A 104 -12.18 -5.39 28.39
CA SER A 104 -11.85 -5.09 29.77
C SER A 104 -10.73 -4.06 29.81
N SER A 105 -11.13 -2.83 30.04
CA SER A 105 -10.25 -1.70 30.33
C SER A 105 -9.41 -1.96 31.59
N LYS A 106 -8.08 -1.85 31.47
CA LYS A 106 -7.23 -1.46 32.61
C LYS A 106 -6.27 -0.33 32.24
N GLN A 107 -6.77 0.85 32.56
CA GLN A 107 -6.11 1.95 33.26
C GLN A 107 -5.04 2.78 32.55
N HIS A 108 -5.46 4.01 32.23
CA HIS A 108 -4.64 5.20 32.24
C HIS A 108 -3.76 5.27 33.51
N ARG A 109 -2.46 5.48 33.32
CA ARG A 109 -1.67 6.28 34.26
C ARG A 109 -0.77 7.23 33.48
N ALA A 110 -1.12 8.50 33.54
CA ALA A 110 -0.29 9.59 33.05
C ALA A 110 1.02 9.62 33.85
N ILE A 111 2.15 9.57 33.15
CA ILE A 111 3.43 10.05 33.66
C ILE A 111 3.86 11.18 32.73
N LYS A 112 3.71 12.40 33.24
CA LYS A 112 4.35 13.60 32.68
C LYS A 112 5.82 13.54 33.08
N THR A 113 6.72 13.53 32.10
CA THR A 113 8.12 13.94 32.29
C THR A 113 8.63 14.53 30.99
N GLU A 114 8.75 15.85 30.96
CA GLU A 114 9.80 16.70 30.36
C GLU A 114 9.47 18.13 30.85
N PRO A 115 10.43 19.06 31.10
CA PRO A 115 11.73 19.16 30.41
C PRO A 115 12.95 19.47 31.31
N ALA A 116 14.16 19.15 30.85
CA ALA A 116 15.38 19.80 31.32
C ALA A 116 16.27 20.22 30.15
N ASN A 117 16.20 21.53 29.88
CA ASN A 117 17.07 22.30 29.00
C ASN A 117 18.50 22.41 29.60
N LYS A 118 19.53 22.14 28.79
CA LYS A 118 20.87 22.73 28.88
C LYS A 118 21.53 22.70 27.51
#